data_AF-A0A4Q8L7A3-F1
#
_entry.id   AF-A0A4Q8L7A3-F1
#
_cell.length_a   1.000
_cell.length_b   1.000
_cell.length_c   1.000
_cell.angle_alpha   90.00
_cell.angle_beta   90.00
_cell.angle_gamma   90.00
#
_symmetry.space_group_name_H-M   'P 1'
#
loop_
_entity.id
_entity.type
_entity.pdbx_description
1 polymer ?
#
loop_
_entity_poly.entity_id
_entity_poly.type
_entity_poly.pdbx_seq_one_letter_code
_entity_poly.pdbx_strand_id
1 'polypeptide(L)'
;MLLLALAACAPEAPQVDAPAASAPAASTTPVASAPASAPPASATPATQETSAKDAEVDARIDRVLGDHAAYRSVLERLQAAVKADDRPAVAALVRYPFEARLADGKRRVDNAQDFLAQYDHILTPAIAQVITAQRYGELQVNQNGVMLGSGQVWINGVCNDGACKDVDVKVVALQQGG
;
A
#
# COMPACT_ATOMS: atom_id res chain seq x y z
N MET A 1 -62.26 -6.77 0.86
CA MET A 1 -62.02 -5.56 1.68
C MET A 1 -60.52 -5.26 1.61
N LEU A 2 -60.04 -4.03 1.43
CA LEU A 2 -60.71 -2.78 1.02
C LEU A 2 -59.62 -1.79 0.51
N LEU A 3 -59.81 -1.29 -0.71
CA LEU A 3 -59.21 -0.12 -1.39
C LEU A 3 -57.68 0.16 -1.45
N LEU A 4 -57.33 0.67 -2.64
CA LEU A 4 -56.09 1.34 -3.07
C LEU A 4 -55.88 2.70 -2.39
N ALA A 5 -54.64 3.20 -2.41
CA ALA A 5 -54.36 4.59 -2.79
C ALA A 5 -52.98 4.73 -3.44
N LEU A 6 -52.92 5.31 -4.65
CA LEU A 6 -51.69 5.86 -5.23
C LEU A 6 -51.54 7.31 -4.75
N ALA A 7 -50.30 7.79 -4.60
CA ALA A 7 -49.99 9.20 -4.73
C ALA A 7 -48.56 9.38 -5.27
N ALA A 8 -48.43 10.10 -6.38
CA ALA A 8 -47.15 10.54 -6.91
C ALA A 8 -47.14 12.07 -6.95
N CYS A 9 -46.05 12.70 -6.50
CA CYS A 9 -45.73 14.07 -6.87
C CYS A 9 -44.24 14.36 -6.62
N ALA A 10 -43.63 15.05 -7.58
CA ALA A 10 -42.40 15.83 -7.43
C ALA A 10 -42.80 17.31 -7.64
N PRO A 11 -41.86 18.26 -7.83
CA PRO A 11 -40.54 18.45 -7.22
C PRO A 11 -40.54 19.73 -6.35
N GLU A 12 -39.45 20.06 -5.63
CA GLU A 12 -39.20 21.45 -5.23
C GLU A 12 -37.70 21.74 -5.08
N ALA A 13 -37.24 22.75 -5.83
CA ALA A 13 -36.03 23.55 -5.62
C ALA A 13 -36.47 25.01 -5.81
N PRO A 14 -35.69 26.06 -5.44
CA PRO A 14 -34.35 26.08 -4.86
C PRO A 14 -34.37 26.73 -3.44
N GLN A 15 -33.21 27.15 -2.93
CA GLN A 15 -32.99 28.56 -2.53
C GLN A 15 -31.51 28.89 -2.68
N VAL A 16 -31.22 30.09 -3.21
CA VAL A 16 -29.88 30.65 -3.35
C VAL A 16 -29.89 31.92 -2.52
N ASP A 17 -29.02 32.01 -1.51
CA ASP A 17 -28.82 33.28 -0.80
C ASP A 17 -27.34 33.67 -0.82
N ALA A 18 -27.13 34.94 -1.10
CA ALA A 18 -25.84 35.51 -1.50
C ALA A 18 -25.41 36.59 -0.47
N PRO A 19 -24.36 37.39 -0.71
CA PRO A 19 -23.43 37.75 0.36
C PRO A 19 -23.79 39.03 1.13
N ALA A 20 -23.22 39.16 2.33
CA ALA A 20 -23.06 40.44 3.02
C ALA A 20 -21.62 40.58 3.56
N ALA A 21 -20.90 41.58 3.06
CA ALA A 21 -19.56 41.93 3.52
C ALA A 21 -19.60 42.80 4.78
N SER A 22 -18.53 42.78 5.58
CA SER A 22 -18.25 43.82 6.58
C SER A 22 -16.74 43.95 6.86
N ALA A 23 -16.18 45.06 6.39
CA ALA A 23 -14.92 45.72 6.77
C ALA A 23 -15.22 47.24 6.74
N PRO A 24 -14.54 48.16 7.47
CA PRO A 24 -13.07 48.35 7.58
C PRO A 24 -12.63 48.42 9.08
N ALA A 25 -11.51 49.00 9.55
CA ALA A 25 -10.38 49.78 9.02
C ALA A 25 -9.09 49.39 9.80
N ALA A 26 -7.91 49.20 9.21
CA ALA A 26 -6.97 50.17 8.61
C ALA A 26 -6.35 51.20 9.60
N SER A 27 -5.15 50.90 10.10
CA SER A 27 -4.02 51.80 10.50
C SER A 27 -2.87 50.93 11.06
N THR A 28 -1.57 51.15 10.84
CA THR A 28 -0.80 51.99 9.90
C THR A 28 0.63 51.40 9.76
N THR A 29 1.24 51.59 8.60
CA THR A 29 2.64 51.28 8.17
C THR A 29 3.72 52.07 8.96
N PRO A 30 5.07 51.82 8.84
CA PRO A 30 5.80 51.42 7.62
C PRO A 30 7.08 50.54 7.67
N VAL A 31 7.26 49.79 6.57
CA VAL A 31 8.44 49.64 5.68
C VAL A 31 9.87 49.71 6.27
N ALA A 32 10.63 48.64 6.03
CA ALA A 32 12.06 48.70 5.71
C ALA A 32 12.37 47.78 4.52
N SER A 33 13.03 48.30 3.49
CA SER A 33 13.25 47.59 2.22
C SER A 33 14.65 46.98 2.10
N ALA A 34 14.66 45.81 1.44
CA ALA A 34 15.71 45.29 0.54
C ALA A 34 16.90 44.51 1.14
N PRO A 35 17.62 43.69 0.33
CA PRO A 35 17.33 43.22 -1.04
C PRO A 35 17.10 41.69 -1.10
N ALA A 36 17.06 41.12 -2.31
CA ALA A 36 16.87 39.70 -2.53
C ALA A 36 18.06 38.84 -2.07
N SER A 37 17.79 37.88 -1.19
CA SER A 37 18.49 36.61 -1.14
C SER A 37 17.47 35.52 -1.44
N ALA A 38 17.34 35.16 -2.72
CA ALA A 38 16.72 33.88 -3.05
C ALA A 38 17.58 32.81 -2.35
N PRO A 39 17.01 31.92 -1.51
CA PRO A 39 17.76 30.76 -1.08
C PRO A 39 18.19 30.02 -2.36
N PRO A 40 19.44 29.50 -2.43
CA PRO A 40 19.79 28.63 -3.54
C PRO A 40 18.73 27.53 -3.61
N ALA A 41 18.24 27.24 -4.81
CA ALA A 41 17.32 26.14 -5.02
C ALA A 41 18.08 24.85 -4.69
N SER A 42 17.96 24.40 -3.44
CA SER A 42 18.65 23.24 -2.91
C SER A 42 18.13 21.97 -3.58
N ALA A 43 18.73 21.64 -4.73
CA ALA A 43 19.04 20.26 -5.01
C ALA A 43 19.80 19.72 -3.77
N THR A 44 19.30 18.74 -3.01
CA THR A 44 18.29 17.74 -3.35
C THR A 44 17.49 17.31 -2.11
N PRO A 45 16.14 17.43 -2.07
CA PRO A 45 15.34 16.93 -0.94
C PRO A 45 15.09 15.41 -1.00
N ALA A 46 14.84 14.88 -2.20
CA ALA A 46 14.26 13.56 -2.41
C ALA A 46 15.07 12.38 -1.83
N THR A 47 16.41 12.48 -1.82
CA THR A 47 17.27 11.44 -1.23
C THR A 47 17.15 11.40 0.29
N GLN A 48 17.22 12.56 0.95
CA GLN A 48 17.09 12.65 2.41
C GLN A 48 15.69 12.25 2.87
N GLU A 49 14.65 12.67 2.14
CA GLU A 49 13.26 12.27 2.39
C GLU A 49 13.06 10.76 2.25
N THR A 50 13.67 10.12 1.24
CA THR A 50 13.57 8.67 1.06
C THR A 50 14.26 7.92 2.20
N SER A 51 15.48 8.31 2.58
CA SER A 51 16.18 7.69 3.72
C SER A 51 15.45 7.87 5.05
N ALA A 52 14.79 9.02 5.28
CA ALA A 52 13.99 9.25 6.47
C ALA A 52 12.73 8.35 6.52
N LYS A 53 12.02 8.21 5.39
CA LYS A 53 10.85 7.32 5.28
C LYS A 53 11.22 5.84 5.43
N ASP A 54 12.32 5.42 4.82
CA ASP A 54 12.85 4.06 4.99
C ASP A 54 13.13 3.76 6.47
N ALA A 55 13.78 4.68 7.19
CA ALA A 55 14.07 4.52 8.62
C ALA A 55 12.81 4.51 9.51
N GLU A 56 11.75 5.24 9.13
CA GLU A 56 10.44 5.14 9.80
C GLU A 56 9.82 3.75 9.62
N VAL A 57 9.91 3.19 8.41
CA VAL A 57 9.43 1.83 8.10
C VAL A 57 10.26 0.78 8.84
N ASP A 58 11.59 0.90 8.87
CA ASP A 58 12.47 0.01 9.64
C ASP A 58 12.05 -0.02 11.11
N ALA A 59 11.97 1.15 11.77
CA ALA A 59 11.55 1.27 13.17
C ALA A 59 10.09 0.86 13.43
N ARG A 60 9.24 0.84 12.39
CA ARG A 60 7.85 0.36 12.46
C ARG A 60 7.80 -1.17 12.37
N ILE A 61 8.60 -1.80 11.50
CA ILE A 61 8.70 -3.26 11.39
C ILE A 61 9.35 -3.82 12.65
N ASP A 62 10.45 -3.24 13.16
CA ASP A 62 11.11 -3.73 14.38
C ASP A 62 10.17 -3.75 15.59
N ARG A 63 9.35 -2.71 15.75
CA ARG A 63 8.39 -2.59 16.86
C ARG A 63 7.23 -3.59 16.78
N VAL A 64 6.80 -3.98 15.58
CA VAL A 64 5.54 -4.71 15.34
C VAL A 64 5.77 -6.17 14.94
N LEU A 65 6.85 -6.44 14.22
CA LEU A 65 7.09 -7.69 13.47
C LEU A 65 8.50 -8.28 13.69
N GLY A 66 9.44 -7.54 14.26
CA GLY A 66 10.72 -8.06 14.75
C GLY A 66 11.97 -7.58 13.99
N ASP A 67 12.21 -8.10 12.79
CA ASP A 67 13.46 -7.87 12.03
C ASP A 67 13.19 -7.19 10.67
N HIS A 68 13.35 -5.87 10.60
CA HIS A 68 13.15 -5.13 9.35
C HIS A 68 14.02 -5.61 8.18
N ALA A 69 15.24 -6.11 8.44
CA ALA A 69 16.16 -6.53 7.38
C ALA A 69 15.65 -7.78 6.65
N ALA A 70 15.00 -8.72 7.36
CA ALA A 70 14.36 -9.87 6.75
C ALA A 70 13.20 -9.46 5.81
N TYR A 71 12.33 -8.53 6.23
CA TYR A 71 11.24 -8.03 5.39
C TYR A 71 11.75 -7.28 4.16
N ARG A 72 12.78 -6.43 4.33
CA ARG A 72 13.43 -5.72 3.23
C ARG A 72 14.04 -6.68 2.20
N SER A 73 14.77 -7.69 2.67
CA SER A 73 15.35 -8.76 1.85
C SER A 73 14.29 -9.54 1.05
N VAL A 74 13.12 -9.81 1.64
CA VAL A 74 12.03 -10.52 0.94
C VAL A 74 11.38 -9.63 -0.11
N LEU A 75 11.13 -8.35 0.18
CA LEU A 75 10.62 -7.41 -0.81
C LEU A 75 11.58 -7.28 -2.00
N GLU A 76 12.86 -7.04 -1.74
CA GLU A 76 13.88 -6.82 -2.79
C GLU A 76 14.04 -8.06 -3.68
N ARG A 77 14.06 -9.27 -3.08
CA ARG A 77 14.08 -10.54 -3.83
C ARG A 77 12.80 -10.76 -4.63
N LEU A 78 11.63 -10.45 -4.07
CA LEU A 78 10.34 -10.56 -4.77
C LEU A 78 10.29 -9.61 -5.97
N GLN A 79 10.74 -8.37 -5.79
CA GLN A 79 10.85 -7.38 -6.86
C GLN A 79 11.82 -7.81 -7.96
N ALA A 80 12.98 -8.35 -7.60
CA ALA A 80 13.95 -8.85 -8.57
C ALA A 80 13.39 -10.05 -9.36
N ALA A 81 12.80 -11.03 -8.68
CA ALA A 81 12.23 -12.22 -9.31
C ALA A 81 11.07 -11.87 -10.26
N VAL A 82 10.15 -10.99 -9.85
CA VAL A 82 9.04 -10.54 -10.71
C VAL A 82 9.54 -9.70 -11.90
N LYS A 83 10.57 -8.86 -11.73
CA LYS A 83 11.19 -8.11 -12.85
C LYS A 83 11.88 -9.02 -13.88
N ALA A 84 12.30 -10.21 -13.48
CA ALA A 84 12.99 -11.18 -14.34
C ALA A 84 12.06 -12.28 -14.92
N ASP A 85 10.77 -12.28 -14.57
CA ASP A 85 9.85 -13.43 -14.71
C ASP A 85 10.42 -14.76 -14.13
N ASP A 86 11.22 -14.68 -13.07
CA ASP A 86 11.77 -15.85 -12.37
C ASP A 86 10.70 -16.48 -11.47
N ARG A 87 9.79 -17.21 -12.12
CA ARG A 87 8.67 -17.89 -11.48
C ARG A 87 9.11 -18.84 -10.35
N PRO A 88 10.19 -19.66 -10.51
CA PRO A 88 10.74 -20.46 -9.42
C PRO A 88 11.21 -19.63 -8.22
N ALA A 89 11.89 -18.50 -8.43
CA ALA A 89 12.31 -17.63 -7.34
C ALA A 89 11.12 -16.97 -6.62
N VAL A 90 10.08 -16.53 -7.35
CA VAL A 90 8.84 -16.06 -6.73
C VAL A 90 8.18 -17.18 -5.90
N ALA A 91 8.10 -18.41 -6.44
CA ALA A 91 7.51 -19.55 -5.74
C ALA A 91 8.23 -19.87 -4.41
N ALA A 92 9.57 -19.74 -4.37
CA ALA A 92 10.36 -19.95 -3.17
C ALA A 92 10.18 -18.88 -2.07
N LEU A 93 9.62 -17.72 -2.42
CA LEU A 93 9.29 -16.63 -1.49
C LEU A 93 7.87 -16.74 -0.92
N VAL A 94 7.02 -17.63 -1.44
CA VAL A 94 5.63 -17.80 -1.02
C VAL A 94 5.52 -18.84 0.11
N ARG A 95 4.65 -18.57 1.09
CA ARG A 95 4.27 -19.55 2.11
C ARG A 95 3.16 -20.46 1.57
N TYR A 96 3.35 -21.76 1.72
CA TYR A 96 2.34 -22.78 1.41
C TYR A 96 1.79 -23.44 2.69
N PRO A 97 0.56 -24.00 2.63
CA PRO A 97 -0.45 -23.75 1.60
C PRO A 97 -1.08 -22.35 1.77
N PHE A 98 -1.63 -21.77 0.71
CA PHE A 98 -2.38 -20.50 0.80
C PHE A 98 -3.64 -20.47 -0.09
N GLU A 99 -4.51 -19.49 0.15
CA GLU A 99 -5.69 -19.18 -0.69
C GLU A 99 -5.44 -17.89 -1.47
N ALA A 100 -5.25 -18.01 -2.79
CA ALA A 100 -5.25 -16.87 -3.69
C ALA A 100 -6.68 -16.36 -3.91
N ARG A 101 -6.88 -15.04 -3.91
CA ARG A 101 -8.19 -14.43 -4.21
C ARG A 101 -8.13 -13.69 -5.54
N LEU A 102 -8.67 -14.33 -6.55
CA LEU A 102 -8.64 -13.92 -7.94
C LEU A 102 -9.97 -13.25 -8.33
N ALA A 103 -10.02 -12.59 -9.48
CA ALA A 103 -11.24 -11.91 -9.95
C ALA A 103 -12.38 -12.90 -10.30
N ASP A 104 -12.01 -14.13 -10.67
CA ASP A 104 -12.90 -15.27 -10.96
C ASP A 104 -13.22 -16.13 -9.72
N GLY A 105 -12.57 -15.88 -8.57
CA GLY A 105 -12.88 -16.54 -7.30
C GLY A 105 -11.66 -16.87 -6.44
N LYS A 106 -11.87 -17.73 -5.44
CA LYS A 106 -10.81 -18.23 -4.55
C LYS A 106 -10.17 -19.47 -5.14
N ARG A 107 -8.84 -19.57 -5.09
CA ARG A 107 -8.12 -20.78 -5.47
C ARG A 107 -7.07 -21.16 -4.43
N ARG A 108 -7.11 -22.43 -4.03
CA ARG A 108 -6.13 -23.01 -3.12
C ARG A 108 -4.84 -23.35 -3.88
N VAL A 109 -3.71 -23.15 -3.21
CA VAL A 109 -2.38 -23.46 -3.73
C VAL A 109 -1.63 -24.18 -2.62
N ASP A 110 -1.43 -25.49 -2.77
CA ASP A 110 -0.91 -26.32 -1.67
C ASP A 110 0.62 -26.45 -1.69
N ASN A 111 1.27 -26.20 -2.82
CA ASN A 111 2.73 -26.25 -2.97
C ASN A 111 3.25 -25.39 -4.15
N ALA A 112 4.57 -25.34 -4.31
CA ALA A 112 5.25 -24.58 -5.37
C ALA A 112 4.95 -25.08 -6.80
N GLN A 113 4.71 -26.39 -7.01
CA GLN A 113 4.34 -26.90 -8.32
C GLN A 113 2.93 -26.43 -8.71
N ASP A 114 1.99 -26.46 -7.77
CA ASP A 114 0.66 -25.89 -7.97
C ASP A 114 0.76 -24.40 -8.30
N PHE A 115 1.57 -23.63 -7.56
CA PHE A 115 1.75 -22.21 -7.81
C PHE A 115 2.26 -21.91 -9.22
N LEU A 116 3.29 -22.63 -9.67
CA LEU A 116 3.85 -22.48 -11.00
C LEU A 116 2.83 -22.81 -12.11
N ALA A 117 1.98 -23.83 -11.90
CA ALA A 117 0.95 -24.22 -12.86
C ALA A 117 -0.19 -23.20 -13.04
N GLN A 118 -0.34 -22.25 -12.11
CA GLN A 118 -1.34 -21.16 -12.15
C GLN A 118 -0.70 -19.77 -12.03
N TYR A 119 0.62 -19.66 -12.28
CA TYR A 119 1.40 -18.45 -12.02
C TYR A 119 0.79 -17.20 -12.67
N ASP A 120 0.48 -17.25 -13.97
CA ASP A 120 -0.07 -16.10 -14.71
C ASP A 120 -1.50 -15.71 -14.27
N HIS A 121 -2.23 -16.63 -13.62
CA HIS A 121 -3.54 -16.35 -13.03
C HIS A 121 -3.43 -15.74 -11.63
N ILE A 122 -2.42 -16.13 -10.84
CA ILE A 122 -2.22 -15.60 -9.49
C ILE A 122 -1.47 -14.27 -9.55
N LEU A 123 -0.33 -14.23 -10.24
CA LEU A 123 0.51 -13.06 -10.39
C LEU A 123 0.13 -12.29 -11.67
N THR A 124 -1.09 -11.75 -11.69
CA THR A 124 -1.57 -10.95 -12.81
C THR A 124 -0.67 -9.72 -13.06
N PRO A 125 -0.67 -9.12 -14.27
CA PRO A 125 0.12 -7.91 -14.54
C PRO A 125 -0.12 -6.76 -13.56
N ALA A 126 -1.33 -6.64 -13.02
CA ALA A 126 -1.66 -5.66 -11.98
C ALA A 126 -0.93 -5.94 -10.66
N ILE A 127 -0.85 -7.20 -10.23
CA ILE A 127 -0.12 -7.61 -9.01
C ILE A 127 1.38 -7.47 -9.23
N ALA A 128 1.89 -7.87 -10.40
CA ALA A 128 3.29 -7.67 -10.77
C ALA A 128 3.68 -6.17 -10.75
N GLN A 129 2.81 -5.29 -11.24
CA GLN A 129 3.02 -3.84 -11.18
C GLN A 129 3.03 -3.30 -9.74
N VAL A 130 2.11 -3.76 -8.88
CA VAL A 130 2.11 -3.39 -7.44
C VAL A 130 3.42 -3.78 -6.77
N ILE A 131 3.90 -5.02 -6.98
CA ILE A 131 5.16 -5.50 -6.42
C ILE A 131 6.32 -4.63 -6.89
N THR A 132 6.45 -4.44 -8.21
CA THR A 132 7.66 -3.83 -8.81
C THR A 132 7.73 -2.31 -8.67
N ALA A 133 6.59 -1.64 -8.47
CA ALA A 133 6.51 -0.20 -8.21
C ALA A 133 6.54 0.17 -6.71
N GLN A 134 6.27 -0.77 -5.80
CA GLN A 134 6.26 -0.49 -4.36
C GLN A 134 7.61 0.06 -3.87
N ARG A 135 7.58 1.24 -3.22
CA ARG A 135 8.74 1.81 -2.52
C ARG A 135 8.78 1.34 -1.07
N TYR A 136 9.98 1.16 -0.53
CA TYR A 136 10.18 0.66 0.84
C TYR A 136 9.63 1.64 1.89
N GLY A 137 10.05 2.90 1.87
CA GLY A 137 9.48 3.98 2.70
C GLY A 137 8.00 4.34 2.45
N GLU A 138 7.26 3.54 1.68
CA GLU A 138 5.81 3.67 1.46
C GLU A 138 5.04 2.38 1.87
N LEU A 139 5.73 1.44 2.53
CA LEU A 139 5.12 0.20 3.01
C LEU A 139 4.18 0.46 4.18
N GLN A 140 3.02 -0.21 4.14
CA GLN A 140 2.04 -0.17 5.22
C GLN A 140 2.24 -1.38 6.14
N VAL A 141 2.54 -1.14 7.41
CA VAL A 141 2.98 -2.18 8.36
C VAL A 141 2.00 -2.30 9.53
N ASN A 142 1.51 -3.51 9.80
CA ASN A 142 0.67 -3.79 10.97
C ASN A 142 0.91 -5.23 11.48
N GLN A 143 0.12 -5.68 12.46
CA GLN A 143 0.26 -7.01 13.09
C GLN A 143 0.06 -8.18 12.11
N ASN A 144 -0.56 -7.95 10.95
CA ASN A 144 -0.75 -8.97 9.92
C ASN A 144 0.43 -9.03 8.93
N GLY A 145 1.43 -8.17 9.09
CA GLY A 145 2.63 -8.10 8.26
C GLY A 145 2.80 -6.76 7.54
N VAL A 146 3.58 -6.81 6.46
CA VAL A 146 3.86 -5.72 5.53
C VAL A 146 2.94 -5.85 4.32
N MET A 147 2.16 -4.80 4.06
CA MET A 147 1.19 -4.73 2.97
C MET A 147 1.74 -3.89 1.81
N LEU A 148 1.63 -4.43 0.58
CA LEU A 148 1.97 -3.73 -0.65
C LEU A 148 0.70 -3.26 -1.38
N GLY A 149 0.77 -2.08 -2.00
CA GLY A 149 -0.37 -1.46 -2.67
C GLY A 149 -1.57 -1.26 -1.73
N SER A 150 -2.74 -1.70 -2.17
CA SER A 150 -4.01 -1.64 -1.44
C SER A 150 -4.36 -2.97 -0.74
N GLY A 151 -3.38 -3.86 -0.56
CA GLY A 151 -3.58 -5.18 0.04
C GLY A 151 -3.39 -6.36 -0.90
N GLN A 152 -3.00 -6.14 -2.17
CA GLN A 152 -2.81 -7.21 -3.14
C GLN A 152 -1.76 -8.25 -2.71
N VAL A 153 -0.71 -7.80 -2.00
CA VAL A 153 0.38 -8.67 -1.51
C VAL A 153 0.65 -8.38 -0.05
N TRP A 154 0.85 -9.45 0.72
CA TRP A 154 1.26 -9.39 2.13
C TRP A 154 2.53 -10.22 2.35
N ILE A 155 3.50 -9.64 3.05
CA ILE A 155 4.71 -10.31 3.52
C ILE A 155 4.64 -10.40 5.04
N ASN A 156 4.85 -11.58 5.62
CA ASN A 156 4.88 -11.78 7.07
C ASN A 156 5.88 -12.86 7.49
N GLY A 157 6.38 -12.79 8.72
CA GLY A 157 7.14 -13.84 9.37
C GLY A 157 6.25 -15.06 9.60
N VAL A 158 6.78 -16.25 9.29
CA VAL A 158 6.06 -17.50 9.49
C VAL A 158 6.93 -18.48 10.26
N CYS A 159 6.40 -18.98 11.37
CA CYS A 159 7.11 -19.96 12.18
C CYS A 159 7.23 -21.29 11.43
N ASN A 160 8.43 -21.85 11.44
CA ASN A 160 8.72 -23.20 10.94
C ASN A 160 8.63 -24.25 12.06
N ASP A 161 8.78 -23.83 13.32
CA ASP A 161 8.60 -24.65 14.51
C ASP A 161 7.47 -24.12 15.43
N GLY A 162 6.95 -25.00 16.28
CA GLY A 162 5.84 -24.66 17.19
C GLY A 162 6.18 -23.70 18.33
N ALA A 163 7.46 -23.37 18.54
CA ALA A 163 7.91 -22.36 19.50
C ALA A 163 8.38 -21.06 18.83
N CYS A 164 8.22 -20.92 17.50
CA CYS A 164 8.59 -19.73 16.73
C CYS A 164 10.04 -19.25 16.96
N LYS A 165 10.97 -20.19 17.08
CA LYS A 165 12.42 -19.93 17.16
C LYS A 165 13.07 -19.84 15.79
N ASP A 166 12.50 -20.53 14.81
CA ASP A 166 12.81 -20.42 13.39
C ASP A 166 11.65 -19.72 12.68
N VAL A 167 11.91 -18.50 12.18
CA VAL A 167 10.93 -17.64 11.50
C VAL A 167 11.47 -17.29 10.13
N ASP A 168 10.78 -17.75 9.09
CA ASP A 168 11.07 -17.39 7.70
C ASP A 168 10.04 -16.34 7.24
N VAL A 169 10.51 -15.20 6.75
CA VAL A 169 9.65 -14.15 6.21
C VAL A 169 9.26 -14.51 4.77
N LYS A 170 7.95 -14.65 4.53
CA LYS A 170 7.37 -15.09 3.25
C LYS A 170 6.28 -14.15 2.76
N VAL A 171 5.98 -14.22 1.47
CA VAL A 171 4.70 -13.77 0.91
C VAL A 171 3.61 -14.72 1.43
N VAL A 172 2.64 -14.19 2.19
CA VAL A 172 1.58 -14.96 2.85
C VAL A 172 0.20 -14.78 2.20
N ALA A 173 0.03 -13.77 1.35
CA ALA A 173 -1.19 -13.59 0.56
C ALA A 173 -0.90 -12.95 -0.81
N LEU A 174 -1.62 -13.43 -1.82
CA LEU A 174 -1.72 -12.85 -3.15
C LEU A 174 -3.21 -12.74 -3.52
N GLN A 175 -3.68 -11.53 -3.76
CA GLN A 175 -5.08 -11.23 -4.07
C GLN A 175 -5.20 -10.07 -5.06
N GLN A 176 -6.27 -10.05 -5.85
CA GLN A 176 -6.59 -8.88 -6.68
C GLN A 176 -6.98 -7.69 -5.79
N GLY A 177 -6.81 -6.48 -6.30
CA GLY A 177 -7.34 -5.27 -5.67
C GLY A 177 -8.87 -5.27 -5.72
N GLY A 178 -9.49 -4.70 -4.69
CA GLY A 178 -10.93 -4.37 -4.67
C GLY A 178 -11.21 -3.02 -5.33
#